data_AF-J6HXK8-F1
#
_entry.id   AF-J6HXK8-F1
#
_cell.length_a   1.000
_cell.length_b   1.000
_cell.length_c   1.000
_cell.angle_alpha   90.00
_cell.angle_beta   90.00
_cell.angle_gamma   90.00
#
_symmetry.space_group_name_H-M   'P 1'
#
loop_
_entity.id
_entity.type
_entity.pdbx_description
1 polymer ?
#
loop_
_entity_poly.entity_id
_entity_poly.type
_entity_poly.pdbx_seq_one_letter_code
_entity_poly.pdbx_strand_id
1 'polypeptide(L)'
;MKPPIVVLLVCLFACERVSPKQKEAMDALVQDTLKDSRYDSIVSFEDHRSQDIKEAEKSHLHKDSLKGELFDVLTNNKQRKQLKENQIELLTRKSAPYEQSSGDYEECKGWSISEKTIKYVMKHSKMIDFRELHDMFDVYPCVVEGELTYKGESYFYRVNAGSWWELTQGEKYLMMGYYGDDAIKRGFINGVYDWSKVE
;
A
#
# COMPACT_ATOMS: atom_id res chain seq x y z
N MET A 1 15.39 -35.69 -7.16
CA MET A 1 16.40 -34.63 -7.20
C MET A 1 15.77 -33.38 -6.60
N LYS A 2 16.39 -32.80 -5.57
CA LYS A 2 16.02 -31.54 -4.92
C LYS A 2 17.27 -30.64 -4.95
N PRO A 3 17.20 -29.36 -5.35
CA PRO A 3 18.28 -28.42 -5.09
C PRO A 3 18.09 -27.74 -3.72
N PRO A 4 19.18 -27.34 -3.05
CA PRO A 4 19.14 -26.65 -1.76
C PRO A 4 19.35 -25.13 -1.88
N ILE A 5 18.74 -24.45 -0.91
CA ILE A 5 19.02 -23.15 -0.30
C ILE A 5 20.41 -22.57 -0.63
N VAL A 6 20.46 -21.57 -1.51
CA VAL A 6 21.61 -20.65 -1.69
C VAL A 6 21.08 -19.24 -1.97
N VAL A 7 20.54 -18.54 -0.97
CA VAL A 7 20.45 -17.07 -0.97
C VAL A 7 20.39 -16.62 0.49
N LEU A 8 21.54 -16.43 1.16
CA LEU A 8 21.62 -15.63 2.41
C LEU A 8 23.04 -15.37 2.95
N LEU A 9 24.11 -15.51 2.15
CA LEU A 9 25.49 -15.43 2.66
C LEU A 9 26.46 -14.59 1.80
N VAL A 10 25.97 -13.57 1.08
CA VAL A 10 26.84 -12.68 0.29
C VAL A 10 26.96 -11.26 0.86
N CYS A 11 26.14 -10.84 1.82
CA CYS A 11 26.22 -9.47 2.39
C CYS A 11 26.87 -9.37 3.78
N LEU A 12 27.29 -10.46 4.42
CA LEU A 12 27.83 -10.43 5.80
C LEU A 12 29.34 -10.66 5.93
N PHE A 13 30.09 -10.90 4.85
CA PHE A 13 31.55 -11.19 4.94
C PHE A 13 32.44 -10.19 4.19
N ALA A 14 32.05 -8.91 4.10
CA ALA A 14 32.91 -7.85 3.55
C ALA A 14 33.37 -6.80 4.58
N CYS A 15 33.18 -7.06 5.87
CA CYS A 15 33.63 -6.16 6.96
C CYS A 15 34.57 -6.86 7.96
N GLU A 16 35.53 -7.65 7.49
CA GLU A 16 36.66 -8.03 8.32
C GLU A 16 37.94 -7.96 7.49
N ARG A 17 38.56 -6.77 7.50
CA ARG A 17 40.02 -6.50 7.47
C ARG A 17 40.27 -5.03 7.12
N VAL A 18 39.97 -4.12 8.04
CA VAL A 18 40.50 -2.74 7.97
C VAL A 18 41.58 -2.59 9.03
N SER A 19 42.75 -2.11 8.61
CA SER A 19 43.94 -1.96 9.47
C SER A 19 43.70 -0.92 10.58
N PRO A 20 44.23 -1.13 11.81
CA PRO A 20 44.01 -0.23 12.96
C PRO A 20 44.33 1.26 12.68
N LYS A 21 45.30 1.54 11.80
CA LYS A 21 45.69 2.90 11.41
C LYS A 21 44.63 3.66 10.60
N GLN A 22 43.72 2.96 9.91
CA GLN A 22 42.63 3.61 9.17
C GLN A 22 41.41 3.92 10.05
N LYS A 23 41.30 3.27 11.22
CA LYS A 23 40.21 3.50 12.18
C LYS A 23 40.40 4.81 12.95
N GLU A 24 41.63 5.08 13.40
CA GLU A 24 41.97 6.36 14.07
C GLU A 24 41.80 7.59 13.17
N ALA A 25 42.13 7.48 11.88
CA ALA A 25 41.95 8.59 10.93
C ALA A 25 40.47 8.88 10.62
N MET A 26 39.61 7.86 10.70
CA MET A 26 38.17 8.00 10.47
C MET A 26 37.47 8.63 11.68
N ASP A 27 37.88 8.27 12.90
CA ASP A 27 37.31 8.82 14.14
C ASP A 27 37.66 10.32 14.33
N ALA A 28 38.86 10.74 13.90
CA ALA A 28 39.26 12.15 13.95
C ALA A 28 38.51 13.02 12.91
N LEU A 29 38.26 12.48 11.71
CA LEU A 29 37.52 13.17 10.65
C LEU A 29 36.02 13.36 11.01
N VAL A 30 35.42 12.37 11.68
CA VAL A 30 34.02 12.42 12.13
C VAL A 30 33.83 13.50 13.21
N GLN A 31 34.80 13.67 14.11
CA GLN A 31 34.74 14.70 15.16
C GLN A 31 34.89 16.13 14.63
N ASP A 32 35.66 16.34 13.57
CA ASP A 32 35.85 17.67 12.96
C ASP A 32 34.63 18.09 12.11
N THR A 33 33.96 17.11 11.49
CA THR A 33 32.74 17.35 10.69
C THR A 33 31.53 17.73 11.56
N LEU A 34 31.54 17.37 12.85
CA LEU A 34 30.47 17.67 13.82
C LEU A 34 30.50 19.10 14.39
N LYS A 35 31.47 19.94 14.00
CA LYS A 35 31.58 21.35 14.44
C LYS A 35 31.25 22.39 13.36
N ASP A 36 30.70 21.95 12.23
CA ASP A 36 30.23 22.88 11.19
C ASP A 36 28.83 23.42 11.55
N SER A 37 28.76 24.71 11.91
CA SER A 37 27.53 25.46 12.21
C SER A 37 26.48 25.46 11.08
N ARG A 38 26.79 24.93 9.89
CA ARG A 38 25.81 24.71 8.82
C ARG A 38 24.85 23.56 9.11
N TYR A 39 25.09 22.75 10.15
CA TYR A 39 24.18 21.70 10.62
C TYR A 39 23.19 22.17 11.71
N ASP A 40 23.28 23.42 12.19
CA ASP A 40 22.31 23.98 13.17
C ASP A 40 20.93 24.29 12.58
N SER A 41 20.72 24.05 11.27
CA SER A 41 19.44 24.24 10.60
C SER A 41 18.67 22.94 10.32
N ILE A 42 19.08 21.81 10.92
CA ILE A 42 18.22 20.62 10.96
C ILE A 42 17.11 20.90 11.97
N VAL A 43 15.99 21.38 11.44
CA VAL A 43 14.71 21.47 12.14
C VAL A 43 14.45 20.13 12.84
N SER A 44 14.09 20.20 14.12
CA SER A 44 13.78 19.04 14.95
C SER A 44 12.77 18.12 14.25
N PHE A 45 13.05 16.83 14.30
CA PHE A 45 12.19 15.74 13.86
C PHE A 45 10.83 15.68 14.60
N GLU A 46 10.54 16.57 15.56
CA GLU A 46 9.24 16.62 16.25
C GLU A 46 8.09 17.26 15.42
N ASP A 47 8.36 18.07 14.40
CA ASP A 47 7.32 18.89 13.74
C ASP A 47 6.60 18.22 12.54
N HIS A 48 6.91 16.97 12.19
CA HIS A 48 6.21 16.23 11.11
C HIS A 48 5.46 14.98 11.59
N ARG A 49 5.24 14.86 12.91
CA ARG A 49 4.61 13.72 13.59
C ARG A 49 3.09 13.56 13.36
N SER A 50 2.56 13.98 12.20
CA SER A 50 1.13 13.84 11.87
C SER A 50 0.84 13.12 10.55
N GLN A 51 1.86 12.74 9.76
CA GLN A 51 1.64 12.02 8.49
C GLN A 51 2.31 10.63 8.42
N ASP A 52 3.28 10.34 9.28
CA ASP A 52 3.97 9.05 9.35
C ASP A 52 3.36 8.10 10.40
N ILE A 53 2.12 7.67 10.21
CA ILE A 53 1.77 6.32 10.68
C ILE A 53 2.50 5.37 9.73
N LYS A 54 3.64 4.87 10.20
CA LYS A 54 4.66 4.21 9.38
C LYS A 54 4.06 3.03 8.63
N GLU A 55 4.38 2.94 7.34
CA GLU A 55 4.03 1.86 6.44
C GLU A 55 4.37 0.45 6.99
N ALA A 56 5.38 0.37 7.85
CA ALA A 56 5.77 -0.84 8.59
C ALA A 56 4.82 -1.23 9.75
N GLU A 57 4.03 -0.30 10.30
CA GLU A 57 2.96 -0.62 11.26
C GLU A 57 1.69 -1.13 10.54
N LYS A 58 1.51 -0.74 9.27
CA LYS A 58 0.42 -1.19 8.40
C LYS A 58 0.50 -2.69 8.07
N SER A 59 1.70 -3.29 8.06
CA SER A 59 1.88 -4.74 7.86
C SER A 59 1.52 -5.59 9.09
N HIS A 60 1.26 -4.99 10.24
CA HIS A 60 0.90 -5.67 11.48
C HIS A 60 -0.56 -5.46 11.87
N LEU A 61 -1.48 -5.45 10.90
CA LEU A 61 -2.91 -5.40 11.20
C LEU A 61 -3.36 -6.67 11.94
N HIS A 62 -3.45 -6.57 13.27
CA HIS A 62 -4.23 -7.50 14.06
C HIS A 62 -5.69 -7.42 13.59
N LYS A 63 -6.33 -8.58 13.39
CA LYS A 63 -7.78 -8.68 13.13
C LYS A 63 -8.62 -7.87 14.12
N ASP A 64 -8.10 -7.64 15.33
CA ASP A 64 -8.75 -6.83 16.36
C ASP A 64 -8.83 -5.33 16.04
N SER A 65 -7.95 -4.79 15.19
CA SER A 65 -7.97 -3.39 14.74
C SER A 65 -9.10 -3.14 13.71
N LEU A 66 -9.58 -4.20 13.05
CA LEU A 66 -10.66 -4.12 12.05
C LEU A 66 -12.07 -4.01 12.66
N LYS A 67 -12.21 -3.86 13.98
CA LYS A 67 -13.53 -3.75 14.63
C LYS A 67 -14.25 -2.48 14.16
N GLY A 68 -15.32 -2.63 13.39
CA GLY A 68 -16.11 -1.53 12.85
C GLY A 68 -17.11 -2.07 11.86
N GLU A 69 -18.36 -1.58 11.92
CA GLU A 69 -19.47 -2.28 11.29
C GLU A 69 -19.26 -2.57 9.80
N LEU A 70 -18.77 -1.60 9.03
CA LEU A 70 -18.48 -1.81 7.62
C LEU A 70 -17.28 -2.74 7.38
N PHE A 71 -16.22 -2.64 8.19
CA PHE A 71 -15.07 -3.55 8.12
C PHE A 71 -15.50 -4.99 8.39
N ASP A 72 -16.34 -5.21 9.40
CA ASP A 72 -16.89 -6.54 9.74
C ASP A 72 -17.73 -7.09 8.57
N VAL A 73 -18.59 -6.25 7.98
CA VAL A 73 -19.40 -6.61 6.81
C VAL A 73 -18.53 -6.98 5.61
N LEU A 74 -17.50 -6.20 5.31
CA LEU A 74 -16.63 -6.39 4.15
C LEU A 74 -15.69 -7.58 4.31
N THR A 75 -15.26 -7.88 5.53
CA THR A 75 -14.37 -9.02 5.79
C THR A 75 -15.13 -10.35 5.91
N ASN A 76 -16.44 -10.30 6.19
CA ASN A 76 -17.31 -11.46 6.23
C ASN A 76 -17.98 -11.76 4.87
N ASN A 77 -17.64 -12.90 4.25
CA ASN A 77 -18.18 -13.29 2.94
C ASN A 77 -19.72 -13.35 2.87
N LYS A 78 -20.40 -13.76 3.96
CA LYS A 78 -21.87 -13.86 3.98
C LYS A 78 -22.50 -12.48 4.04
N GLN A 79 -22.01 -11.61 4.92
CA GLN A 79 -22.52 -10.25 5.07
C GLN A 79 -22.20 -9.40 3.84
N ARG A 80 -20.98 -9.49 3.30
CA ARG A 80 -20.59 -8.79 2.06
C ARG A 80 -21.52 -9.13 0.89
N LYS A 81 -21.91 -10.39 0.72
CA LYS A 81 -22.89 -10.79 -0.32
C LYS A 81 -24.27 -10.16 -0.12
N GLN A 82 -24.66 -9.87 1.12
CA GLN A 82 -25.95 -9.26 1.47
C GLN A 82 -25.93 -7.73 1.38
N LEU A 83 -24.75 -7.11 1.35
CA LEU A 83 -24.59 -5.68 1.18
C LEU A 83 -25.23 -5.21 -0.13
N LYS A 84 -26.13 -4.22 -0.03
CA LYS A 84 -26.80 -3.60 -1.17
C LYS A 84 -26.07 -2.32 -1.57
N GLU A 85 -26.01 -2.04 -2.87
CA GLU A 85 -25.30 -0.87 -3.41
C GLU A 85 -25.85 0.47 -2.92
N ASN A 86 -27.13 0.52 -2.53
CA ASN A 86 -27.79 1.72 -1.99
C ASN A 86 -27.50 1.95 -0.50
N GLN A 87 -26.83 1.03 0.18
CA GLN A 87 -26.40 1.22 1.58
C GLN A 87 -25.03 1.92 1.67
N ILE A 88 -24.34 2.01 0.53
CA ILE A 88 -23.05 2.69 0.41
C ILE A 88 -23.28 3.96 -0.40
N GLU A 89 -22.99 5.10 0.18
CA GLU A 89 -22.93 6.37 -0.53
C GLU A 89 -21.46 6.70 -0.78
N LEU A 90 -21.12 7.05 -2.03
CA LEU A 90 -19.76 7.40 -2.42
C LEU A 90 -19.72 8.89 -2.77
N LEU A 91 -18.75 9.60 -2.21
CA LEU A 91 -18.36 10.95 -2.57
C LEU A 91 -16.96 10.88 -3.17
N THR A 92 -16.92 10.57 -4.46
CA THR A 92 -15.68 10.33 -5.21
C THR A 92 -14.97 11.66 -5.49
N ARG A 93 -13.70 11.79 -5.08
CA ARG A 93 -12.82 12.87 -5.49
C ARG A 93 -11.96 12.41 -6.67
N LYS A 94 -11.57 13.36 -7.52
CA LYS A 94 -10.73 13.06 -8.70
C LYS A 94 -9.37 12.52 -8.24
N SER A 95 -8.77 11.75 -9.15
CA SER A 95 -7.60 10.92 -8.91
C SER A 95 -6.45 11.64 -8.19
N ALA A 96 -5.90 11.01 -7.17
CA ALA A 96 -4.65 11.40 -6.56
C ALA A 96 -3.50 10.55 -7.14
N PRO A 97 -2.31 11.13 -7.36
CA PRO A 97 -1.13 10.34 -7.69
C PRO A 97 -0.76 9.46 -6.49
N TYR A 98 -0.52 8.17 -6.73
CA TYR A 98 -0.07 7.19 -5.76
C TYR A 98 1.46 7.28 -5.65
N GLU A 99 1.93 7.65 -4.46
CA GLU A 99 3.30 8.14 -4.21
C GLU A 99 4.40 7.10 -4.47
N GLN A 100 4.07 5.80 -4.59
CA GLN A 100 5.06 4.73 -4.68
C GLN A 100 5.55 4.41 -6.10
N SER A 101 5.00 5.04 -7.14
CA SER A 101 5.41 4.73 -8.52
C SER A 101 6.10 5.94 -9.18
N SER A 102 7.37 5.78 -9.56
CA SER A 102 8.22 6.84 -10.12
C SER A 102 8.35 6.80 -11.65
N GLY A 103 7.45 6.11 -12.35
CA GLY A 103 7.45 5.96 -13.81
C GLY A 103 6.48 6.89 -14.55
N ASP A 104 6.71 7.11 -15.85
CA ASP A 104 5.72 7.69 -16.76
C ASP A 104 4.71 6.61 -17.18
N TYR A 105 3.56 6.54 -16.49
CA TYR A 105 2.49 5.58 -16.80
C TYR A 105 1.47 6.21 -17.74
N GLU A 106 1.69 6.06 -19.05
CA GLU A 106 0.75 6.53 -20.07
C GLU A 106 -0.66 5.93 -19.88
N GLU A 107 -0.75 4.69 -19.39
CA GLU A 107 -2.04 4.03 -19.14
C GLU A 107 -2.86 4.74 -18.05
N CYS A 108 -2.20 5.47 -17.14
CA CYS A 108 -2.87 6.25 -16.11
C CYS A 108 -3.46 7.56 -16.64
N LYS A 109 -3.06 8.03 -17.82
CA LYS A 109 -3.57 9.29 -18.38
C LYS A 109 -5.04 9.13 -18.77
N GLY A 110 -5.89 9.88 -18.07
CA GLY A 110 -7.33 9.83 -18.28
C GLY A 110 -8.00 8.56 -17.74
N TRP A 111 -7.25 7.72 -17.00
CA TRP A 111 -7.85 6.59 -16.31
C TRP A 111 -8.91 7.07 -15.32
N SER A 112 -10.06 6.40 -15.36
CA SER A 112 -11.17 6.65 -14.45
C SER A 112 -11.99 5.38 -14.28
N ILE A 113 -12.66 5.27 -13.14
CA ILE A 113 -13.51 4.13 -12.82
C ILE A 113 -14.85 4.63 -12.30
N SER A 114 -15.93 3.99 -12.72
CA SER A 114 -17.28 4.41 -12.34
C SER A 114 -17.60 4.05 -10.89
N GLU A 115 -18.43 4.85 -10.21
CA GLU A 115 -18.92 4.53 -8.87
C GLU A 115 -19.63 3.17 -8.81
N LYS A 116 -20.36 2.81 -9.88
CA LYS A 116 -20.98 1.49 -10.00
C LYS A 116 -19.93 0.37 -9.96
N THR A 117 -18.81 0.55 -10.66
CA THR A 117 -17.70 -0.39 -10.60
C THR A 117 -17.10 -0.43 -9.19
N ILE A 118 -16.84 0.73 -8.57
CA ILE A 118 -16.27 0.81 -7.22
C ILE A 118 -17.12 0.01 -6.22
N LYS A 119 -18.43 0.25 -6.18
CA LYS A 119 -19.36 -0.49 -5.32
C LYS A 119 -19.37 -1.99 -5.62
N TYR A 120 -19.34 -2.34 -6.91
CA TYR A 120 -19.28 -3.73 -7.32
C TYR A 120 -18.01 -4.41 -6.80
N VAL A 121 -16.83 -3.83 -7.01
CA VAL A 121 -15.56 -4.46 -6.62
C VAL A 121 -15.45 -4.55 -5.11
N MET A 122 -15.92 -3.54 -4.37
CA MET A 122 -15.97 -3.60 -2.90
C MET A 122 -16.72 -4.83 -2.39
N LYS A 123 -17.78 -5.23 -3.08
CA LYS A 123 -18.59 -6.41 -2.75
C LYS A 123 -17.94 -7.74 -3.17
N HIS A 124 -17.14 -7.74 -4.23
CA HIS A 124 -16.63 -8.97 -4.84
C HIS A 124 -15.14 -9.22 -4.59
N SER A 125 -14.45 -8.29 -3.93
CA SER A 125 -13.07 -8.45 -3.49
C SER A 125 -12.94 -9.39 -2.29
N LYS A 126 -11.69 -9.73 -1.98
CA LYS A 126 -11.28 -10.46 -0.78
C LYS A 126 -10.18 -9.67 -0.07
N MET A 127 -10.03 -9.90 1.22
CA MET A 127 -8.90 -9.34 1.97
C MET A 127 -7.62 -9.89 1.39
N ILE A 128 -6.63 -9.01 1.23
CA ILE A 128 -5.27 -9.36 0.81
C ILE A 128 -4.28 -8.81 1.83
N ASP A 129 -3.13 -9.45 1.95
CA ASP A 129 -1.99 -8.89 2.67
C ASP A 129 -1.00 -8.22 1.71
N PHE A 130 0.04 -7.60 2.26
CA PHE A 130 1.04 -6.89 1.45
C PHE A 130 1.83 -7.83 0.52
N ARG A 131 2.02 -9.08 0.91
CA ARG A 131 2.69 -10.07 0.06
C ARG A 131 1.81 -10.41 -1.13
N GLU A 132 0.54 -10.70 -0.88
CA GLU A 132 -0.44 -10.99 -1.92
C GLU A 132 -0.64 -9.78 -2.85
N LEU A 133 -0.64 -8.55 -2.33
CA LEU A 133 -0.61 -7.34 -3.15
C LEU A 133 0.58 -7.37 -4.12
N HIS A 134 1.80 -7.51 -3.60
CA HIS A 134 3.03 -7.52 -4.40
C HIS A 134 3.10 -8.68 -5.41
N ASP A 135 2.61 -9.85 -5.03
CA ASP A 135 2.73 -11.07 -5.85
C ASP A 135 1.63 -11.17 -6.91
N MET A 136 0.47 -10.53 -6.70
CA MET A 136 -0.72 -10.78 -7.51
C MET A 136 -1.29 -9.54 -8.20
N PHE A 137 -0.92 -8.32 -7.80
CA PHE A 137 -1.53 -7.10 -8.32
C PHE A 137 -0.47 -6.05 -8.71
N ASP A 138 -0.72 -5.38 -9.82
CA ASP A 138 0.08 -4.23 -10.19
C ASP A 138 -0.26 -3.01 -9.32
N VAL A 139 0.74 -2.19 -9.06
CA VAL A 139 0.62 -0.97 -8.26
C VAL A 139 0.88 0.23 -9.17
N TYR A 140 -0.20 0.92 -9.55
CA TYR A 140 -0.14 2.07 -10.47
C TYR A 140 -0.17 3.42 -9.73
N PRO A 141 0.36 4.51 -10.34
CA PRO A 141 0.23 5.86 -9.80
C PRO A 141 -1.21 6.39 -9.80
N CYS A 142 -2.07 5.86 -10.66
CA CYS A 142 -3.43 6.37 -10.76
C CYS A 142 -4.34 5.68 -9.74
N VAL A 143 -4.81 6.48 -8.78
CA VAL A 143 -5.76 6.07 -7.74
C VAL A 143 -6.98 6.97 -7.80
N VAL A 144 -8.17 6.38 -7.68
CA VAL A 144 -9.41 7.11 -7.38
C VAL A 144 -9.66 7.03 -5.88
N GLU A 145 -9.88 8.16 -5.25
CA GLU A 145 -10.10 8.24 -3.80
C GLU A 145 -11.34 9.04 -3.45
N GLY A 146 -11.85 8.85 -2.25
CA GLY A 146 -13.04 9.58 -1.82
C GLY A 146 -13.51 9.19 -0.44
N GLU A 147 -14.63 9.78 -0.07
CA GLU A 147 -15.33 9.43 1.17
C GLU A 147 -16.48 8.47 0.86
N LEU A 148 -16.65 7.50 1.73
CA LEU A 148 -17.71 6.52 1.71
C LEU A 148 -18.52 6.67 2.98
N THR A 149 -19.85 6.76 2.86
CA THR A 149 -20.76 6.76 4.00
C THR A 149 -21.52 5.44 4.08
N TYR A 150 -21.52 4.83 5.26
CA TYR A 150 -22.29 3.63 5.57
C TYR A 150 -22.94 3.79 6.95
N LYS A 151 -24.27 3.75 7.00
CA LYS A 151 -25.06 3.91 8.24
C LYS A 151 -24.71 5.16 9.07
N GLY A 152 -24.38 6.26 8.40
CA GLY A 152 -24.03 7.54 9.02
C GLY A 152 -22.56 7.67 9.43
N GLU A 153 -21.78 6.59 9.30
CA GLU A 153 -20.34 6.60 9.54
C GLU A 153 -19.58 6.89 8.24
N SER A 154 -18.55 7.74 8.33
CA SER A 154 -17.68 8.06 7.20
C SER A 154 -16.39 7.25 7.23
N TYR A 155 -15.96 6.85 6.04
CA TYR A 155 -14.76 6.09 5.75
C TYR A 155 -14.06 6.74 4.57
N PHE A 156 -12.75 6.65 4.52
CA PHE A 156 -12.00 7.06 3.34
C PHE A 156 -11.62 5.83 2.53
N TYR A 157 -11.77 5.87 1.21
CA TYR A 157 -11.44 4.76 0.35
C TYR A 157 -10.46 5.19 -0.76
N ARG A 158 -9.65 4.25 -1.20
CA ARG A 158 -8.74 4.40 -2.35
C ARG A 158 -8.85 3.18 -3.24
N VAL A 159 -9.01 3.37 -4.54
CA VAL A 159 -9.04 2.31 -5.56
C VAL A 159 -7.88 2.51 -6.51
N ASN A 160 -6.98 1.53 -6.57
CA ASN A 160 -5.86 1.53 -7.49
C ASN A 160 -6.26 0.95 -8.86
N ALA A 161 -5.65 1.44 -9.92
CA ALA A 161 -5.92 0.95 -11.27
C ALA A 161 -5.52 -0.52 -11.52
N GLY A 162 -4.73 -1.12 -10.62
CA GLY A 162 -4.36 -2.54 -10.62
C GLY A 162 -5.33 -3.46 -9.89
N SER A 163 -6.62 -3.11 -9.81
CA SER A 163 -7.67 -4.00 -9.27
C SER A 163 -7.62 -4.31 -7.76
N TRP A 164 -7.04 -3.43 -6.95
CA TRP A 164 -7.09 -3.50 -5.49
C TRP A 164 -7.51 -2.16 -4.88
N TRP A 165 -7.95 -2.18 -3.63
CA TRP A 165 -8.45 -1.00 -2.95
C TRP A 165 -8.27 -1.06 -1.43
N GLU A 166 -8.33 0.11 -0.82
CA GLU A 166 -8.15 0.34 0.60
C GLU A 166 -9.37 1.04 1.20
N LEU A 167 -9.62 0.79 2.49
CA LEU A 167 -10.59 1.50 3.31
C LEU A 167 -9.95 1.90 4.64
N THR A 168 -10.11 3.16 5.03
CA THR A 168 -9.58 3.67 6.30
C THR A 168 -10.65 4.41 7.12
N GLN A 169 -10.50 4.33 8.44
CA GLN A 169 -11.31 5.10 9.39
C GLN A 169 -10.49 5.30 10.67
N GLY A 170 -9.94 6.50 10.87
CA GLY A 170 -8.96 6.74 11.93
C GLY A 170 -7.75 5.83 11.74
N GLU A 171 -7.40 5.06 12.77
CA GLU A 171 -6.28 4.10 12.74
C GLU A 171 -6.65 2.75 12.08
N LYS A 172 -7.92 2.54 11.74
CA LYS A 172 -8.38 1.30 11.10
C LYS A 172 -8.09 1.35 9.62
N TYR A 173 -7.66 0.21 9.08
CA TYR A 173 -7.25 0.08 7.70
C TYR A 173 -7.63 -1.29 7.15
N LEU A 174 -8.10 -1.38 5.91
CA LEU A 174 -8.43 -2.65 5.25
C LEU A 174 -7.92 -2.60 3.82
N MET A 175 -7.25 -3.67 3.39
CA MET A 175 -6.79 -3.86 2.01
C MET A 175 -7.52 -5.03 1.37
N MET A 176 -8.01 -4.83 0.14
CA MET A 176 -8.85 -5.79 -0.56
C MET A 176 -8.46 -5.88 -2.04
N GLY A 177 -8.40 -7.10 -2.58
CA GLY A 177 -8.07 -7.40 -3.97
C GLY A 177 -9.26 -7.95 -4.76
N TYR A 178 -9.45 -7.49 -6.00
CA TYR A 178 -10.48 -7.99 -6.92
C TYR A 178 -9.90 -9.03 -7.88
N TYR A 179 -10.29 -10.30 -7.67
CA TYR A 179 -9.82 -11.46 -8.43
C TYR A 179 -10.65 -11.82 -9.67
N GLY A 180 -11.57 -10.95 -10.09
CA GLY A 180 -12.41 -11.23 -11.26
C GLY A 180 -11.59 -11.18 -12.54
N ASP A 181 -11.79 -12.16 -13.41
CA ASP A 181 -11.23 -12.21 -14.77
C ASP A 181 -11.76 -11.09 -15.69
N ASP A 182 -12.83 -10.43 -15.27
CA ASP A 182 -13.46 -9.30 -15.94
C ASP A 182 -12.96 -7.93 -15.45
N ALA A 183 -11.88 -7.87 -14.65
CA ALA A 183 -11.32 -6.63 -14.12
C ALA A 183 -11.08 -5.55 -15.20
N ILE A 184 -10.42 -5.92 -16.30
CA ILE A 184 -10.15 -4.98 -17.41
C ILE A 184 -11.46 -4.47 -18.03
N LYS A 185 -12.46 -5.35 -18.21
CA LYS A 185 -13.79 -4.96 -18.73
C LYS A 185 -14.52 -4.00 -17.80
N ARG A 186 -14.15 -3.96 -16.51
CA ARG A 186 -14.70 -3.07 -15.50
C ARG A 186 -13.99 -1.72 -15.42
N GLY A 187 -12.91 -1.54 -16.17
CA GLY A 187 -12.18 -0.28 -16.27
C GLY A 187 -10.87 -0.25 -15.47
N PHE A 188 -10.37 -1.39 -14.97
CA PHE A 188 -9.01 -1.45 -14.45
C PHE A 188 -7.98 -1.54 -15.59
N ILE A 189 -6.78 -1.04 -15.35
CA ILE A 189 -5.68 -1.13 -16.32
C ILE A 189 -5.19 -2.57 -16.40
N ASN A 190 -5.00 -3.20 -15.24
CA ASN A 190 -4.71 -4.62 -15.16
C ASN A 190 -5.57 -5.33 -14.12
N GLY A 191 -5.77 -6.64 -14.33
CA GLY A 191 -6.37 -7.55 -13.37
C GLY A 191 -5.31 -8.20 -12.47
N VAL A 192 -5.63 -9.39 -11.99
CA VAL A 192 -4.69 -10.22 -11.22
C VAL A 192 -3.63 -10.81 -12.13
N TYR A 193 -2.38 -10.77 -11.69
CA TYR A 193 -1.27 -11.40 -12.39
C TYR A 193 -1.48 -12.92 -12.46
N ASP A 194 -1.40 -13.45 -13.67
CA ASP A 194 -1.57 -14.87 -13.95
C ASP A 194 -0.22 -15.51 -14.23
N TRP A 195 0.43 -15.99 -13.15
CA TRP A 195 1.72 -16.68 -13.23
C TRP A 195 1.72 -17.92 -14.14
N SER A 196 0.55 -18.46 -14.50
CA SER A 196 0.46 -19.57 -15.46
C SER A 196 0.65 -19.16 -16.92
N LYS A 197 0.67 -17.85 -17.20
CA LYS A 197 0.82 -17.28 -18.55
C LYS A 197 2.22 -16.74 -18.84
N VAL A 198 3.14 -16.82 -17.88
CA VAL A 198 4.54 -16.43 -18.06
C VAL A 198 5.30 -17.69 -18.48
N GLU A 199 5.39 -17.92 -19.79
CA GLU A 199 6.22 -18.96 -20.40
C GLU A 199 7.71 -18.60 -20.38
#